data_AF-A0A357R528-F1
#
_entry.id   AF-A0A357R528-F1
#
_cell.length_a   1.000
_cell.length_b   1.000
_cell.length_c   1.000
_cell.angle_alpha   90.00
_cell.angle_beta   90.00
_cell.angle_gamma   90.00
#
_symmetry.space_group_name_H-M   'P 1'
#
loop_
_entity.id
_entity.type
_entity.pdbx_description
1 polymer ?
#
loop_
_entity_poly.entity_id
_entity_poly.type
_entity_poly.pdbx_seq_one_letter_code
_entity_poly.pdbx_strand_id
1 'polypeptide(L)'
;EEWAKEGAEGRKKLTQISRYGTIVLALIQSFGMSMAFRQAISVSKSANPSGYYMTLVIMVLSLTAGTAFLMWLGEKITEKGIGNGISMIIFASIISQLPVSVVQAYALLKAGEINIINILVILILAVLVIAGMVYVSEGERRIPVQYAKRVIGRKMYGGASTHIPLKVNQAGVIPVIFATSLLMLPQTIGQFWDNRILQKIAGFFTMGTWSGTLLAAILIIFFAYFYT
;
A
#
# COMPACT_ATOMS: atom_id res chain seq x y z
N GLU A 1 14.41 -18.48 -2.92
CA GLU A 1 14.72 -18.77 -1.52
C GLU A 1 16.22 -18.79 -1.25
N GLU A 2 17.01 -19.41 -2.13
CA GLU A 2 18.49 -19.44 -2.02
C GLU A 2 19.13 -18.05 -2.05
N TRP A 3 18.72 -17.17 -2.98
CA TRP A 3 19.22 -15.78 -3.01
C TRP A 3 18.85 -14.94 -1.78
N ALA A 4 17.80 -15.30 -1.03
CA ALA A 4 17.49 -14.63 0.23
C ALA A 4 18.46 -15.04 1.35
N LYS A 5 19.08 -16.23 1.22
CA LYS A 5 20.04 -16.83 2.17
C LYS A 5 21.50 -16.49 1.84
N GLU A 6 21.80 -16.02 0.62
CA GLU A 6 23.14 -15.58 0.15
C GLU A 6 23.62 -14.22 0.70
N GLY A 7 22.87 -13.58 1.62
CA GLY A 7 23.28 -12.32 2.24
C GLY A 7 23.14 -11.09 1.33
N ALA A 8 24.12 -10.18 1.37
CA ALA A 8 24.02 -8.86 0.73
C ALA A 8 24.01 -8.94 -0.82
N GLU A 9 24.76 -9.86 -1.41
CA GLU A 9 24.78 -10.04 -2.88
C GLU A 9 23.48 -10.64 -3.41
N GLY A 10 22.92 -11.63 -2.69
CA GLY A 10 21.63 -12.22 -3.04
C GLY A 10 20.48 -11.21 -2.96
N ARG A 11 20.49 -10.32 -1.94
CA ARG A 11 19.53 -9.20 -1.85
C ARG A 11 19.65 -8.24 -3.04
N LYS A 12 20.87 -7.92 -3.50
CA LYS A 12 21.06 -7.07 -4.70
C LYS A 12 20.47 -7.71 -5.96
N LYS A 13 20.68 -9.02 -6.17
CA LYS A 13 20.09 -9.76 -7.30
C LYS A 13 18.56 -9.75 -7.23
N LEU A 14 17.99 -9.98 -6.05
CA LEU A 14 16.54 -9.95 -5.85
C LEU A 14 15.95 -8.57 -6.17
N THR A 15 16.61 -7.49 -5.76
CA THR A 15 16.22 -6.12 -6.08
C THR A 15 16.26 -5.88 -7.59
N GLN A 16 17.30 -6.34 -8.29
CA GLN A 16 17.39 -6.20 -9.75
C GLN A 16 16.24 -6.92 -10.46
N ILE A 17 15.91 -8.15 -10.06
CA ILE A 17 14.80 -8.90 -10.65
C ILE A 17 13.47 -8.22 -10.36
N SER A 18 13.28 -7.74 -9.14
CA SER A 18 12.08 -6.98 -8.76
C SER A 18 11.95 -5.69 -9.58
N ARG A 19 13.07 -5.03 -9.89
CA ARG A 19 13.12 -3.82 -10.74
C ARG A 19 12.66 -4.12 -12.16
N TYR A 20 13.24 -5.14 -12.81
CA TYR A 20 12.83 -5.54 -14.15
C TYR A 20 11.37 -6.01 -14.19
N GLY A 21 10.96 -6.80 -13.20
CA GLY A 21 9.57 -7.23 -13.04
C GLY A 21 8.61 -6.03 -12.92
N THR A 22 8.96 -5.03 -12.12
CA THR A 22 8.14 -3.81 -11.93
C THR A 22 7.97 -3.04 -13.24
N ILE A 23 9.03 -2.90 -14.05
CA ILE A 23 8.95 -2.19 -15.33
C ILE A 23 8.06 -2.94 -16.33
N VAL A 24 8.17 -4.27 -16.39
CA VAL A 24 7.31 -5.10 -17.26
C VAL A 24 5.85 -5.02 -16.81
N LEU A 25 5.59 -5.12 -15.51
CA LEU A 25 4.25 -4.95 -14.95
C LEU A 25 3.69 -3.55 -15.22
N ALA A 26 4.50 -2.51 -15.08
CA ALA A 26 4.12 -1.13 -15.38
C ALA A 26 3.76 -0.93 -16.85
N LEU A 27 4.50 -1.56 -17.78
CA LEU A 27 4.17 -1.52 -19.22
C LEU A 27 2.81 -2.16 -19.49
N ILE A 28 2.58 -3.36 -18.94
CA ILE A 28 1.31 -4.08 -19.09
C ILE A 28 0.17 -3.26 -18.49
N GLN A 29 0.33 -2.75 -17.27
CA GLN A 29 -0.69 -1.97 -16.58
C GLN A 29 -0.98 -0.64 -17.29
N SER A 30 0.06 0.06 -17.75
CA SER A 30 -0.09 1.32 -18.50
C SER A 30 -0.84 1.11 -19.81
N PHE A 31 -0.58 0.00 -20.49
CA PHE A 31 -1.32 -0.40 -21.68
C PHE A 31 -2.80 -0.65 -21.36
N GLY A 32 -3.12 -1.39 -20.29
CA GLY A 32 -4.51 -1.58 -19.84
C GLY A 32 -5.23 -0.31 -19.49
N MET A 33 -4.57 0.54 -18.71
CA MET A 33 -5.11 1.83 -18.30
C MET A 33 -5.38 2.72 -19.53
N SER A 34 -4.47 2.73 -20.51
CA SER A 34 -4.67 3.48 -21.76
C SER A 34 -5.88 2.97 -22.57
N MET A 35 -6.22 1.68 -22.49
CA MET A 35 -7.43 1.15 -23.09
C MET A 35 -8.68 1.50 -22.30
N ALA A 36 -8.60 1.49 -20.97
CA ALA A 36 -9.71 1.90 -20.10
C ALA A 36 -10.10 3.37 -20.35
N PHE A 37 -9.12 4.23 -20.61
CA PHE A 37 -9.35 5.63 -20.95
C PHE A 37 -9.84 5.88 -22.38
N ARG A 38 -10.13 4.84 -23.19
CA ARG A 38 -10.67 4.99 -24.56
C ARG A 38 -11.87 5.93 -24.67
N GLN A 39 -12.71 6.00 -23.64
CA GLN A 39 -13.89 6.87 -23.64
C GLN A 39 -13.58 8.34 -23.29
N ALA A 40 -12.49 8.62 -22.57
CA ALA A 40 -11.94 9.97 -22.42
C ALA A 40 -11.15 10.40 -23.67
N ILE A 41 -10.49 9.44 -24.33
CA ILE A 41 -9.69 9.63 -25.55
C ILE A 41 -10.58 9.72 -26.80
N SER A 42 -11.81 9.17 -26.78
CA SER A 42 -12.74 9.24 -27.92
C SER A 42 -13.13 10.68 -28.27
N VAL A 43 -13.17 11.57 -27.29
CA VAL A 43 -13.30 13.03 -27.48
C VAL A 43 -12.15 13.57 -28.35
N SER A 44 -10.93 13.06 -28.15
CA SER A 44 -9.76 13.39 -28.98
C SER A 44 -9.73 12.64 -30.32
N LYS A 45 -10.40 11.49 -30.42
CA LYS A 45 -10.53 10.68 -31.65
C LYS A 45 -11.41 11.36 -32.70
N SER A 46 -12.38 12.17 -32.27
CA SER A 46 -13.18 13.03 -33.16
C SER A 46 -12.38 14.22 -33.71
N ALA A 47 -11.26 14.59 -33.08
CA ALA A 47 -10.42 15.72 -33.47
C ALA A 47 -9.21 15.32 -34.32
N ASN A 48 -8.66 14.10 -34.18
CA ASN A 48 -7.53 13.65 -35.01
C ASN A 48 -7.42 12.11 -35.11
N PRO A 49 -7.99 11.47 -36.15
CA PRO A 49 -7.98 10.01 -36.33
C PRO A 49 -6.58 9.40 -36.55
N SER A 50 -5.66 10.16 -37.16
CA SER A 50 -4.28 9.72 -37.46
C SER A 50 -3.35 9.75 -36.25
N GLY A 51 -3.64 10.58 -35.24
CA GLY A 51 -2.84 10.72 -34.02
C GLY A 51 -3.15 9.70 -32.92
N TYR A 52 -4.24 8.94 -33.03
CA TYR A 52 -4.75 8.05 -31.97
C TYR A 52 -3.70 7.04 -31.47
N TYR A 53 -3.03 6.34 -32.39
CA TYR A 53 -1.99 5.36 -32.02
C TYR A 53 -0.76 6.03 -31.41
N MET A 54 -0.40 7.22 -31.90
CA MET A 54 0.72 7.98 -31.36
C MET A 54 0.43 8.49 -29.95
N THR A 55 -0.79 8.97 -29.67
CA THR A 55 -1.23 9.37 -28.33
C THR A 55 -1.23 8.19 -27.35
N LEU A 56 -1.66 6.99 -27.80
CA LEU A 56 -1.61 5.79 -26.97
C LEU A 56 -0.16 5.41 -26.60
N VAL A 57 0.75 5.40 -27.57
CA VAL A 57 2.17 5.10 -27.33
C VAL A 57 2.78 6.11 -26.37
N ILE A 58 2.51 7.41 -26.57
CA ILE A 58 3.00 8.46 -25.67
C ILE A 58 2.46 8.26 -24.25
N MET A 59 1.17 7.97 -24.07
CA MET A 59 0.61 7.71 -22.74
C MET A 59 1.24 6.50 -22.05
N VAL A 60 1.39 5.38 -22.77
CA VAL A 60 2.01 4.18 -22.20
C VAL A 60 3.45 4.45 -21.78
N LEU A 61 4.22 5.16 -22.62
CA LEU A 61 5.60 5.54 -22.31
C LEU A 61 5.66 6.53 -21.14
N SER A 62 4.81 7.54 -21.09
CA SER A 62 4.77 8.53 -20.00
C SER A 62 4.38 7.90 -18.66
N LEU A 63 3.36 7.03 -18.62
CA LEU A 63 2.96 6.31 -17.41
C LEU A 63 4.07 5.37 -16.94
N THR A 64 4.66 4.59 -17.85
CA THR A 64 5.76 3.67 -17.53
C THR A 64 6.98 4.44 -17.03
N ALA A 65 7.36 5.53 -17.69
CA ALA A 65 8.47 6.39 -17.28
C ALA A 65 8.21 7.02 -15.90
N GLY A 66 6.98 7.47 -15.64
CA GLY A 66 6.56 7.97 -14.33
C GLY A 66 6.70 6.92 -13.24
N THR A 67 6.22 5.69 -13.46
CA THR A 67 6.39 4.59 -12.50
C THR A 67 7.84 4.19 -12.28
N ALA A 68 8.66 4.15 -13.34
CA ALA A 68 10.09 3.85 -13.22
C ALA A 68 10.83 4.94 -12.44
N PHE A 69 10.46 6.21 -12.65
CA PHE A 69 10.98 7.34 -11.88
C PHE A 69 10.60 7.25 -10.41
N LEU A 70 9.33 6.95 -10.08
CA LEU A 70 8.87 6.79 -8.70
C LEU A 70 9.57 5.62 -8.00
N MET A 71 9.78 4.50 -8.71
CA MET A 71 10.51 3.35 -8.16
C MET A 71 11.97 3.71 -7.88
N TRP A 72 12.66 4.36 -8.82
CA TRP A 72 14.03 4.86 -8.60
C TRP A 72 14.11 5.85 -7.44
N LEU A 73 13.14 6.77 -7.34
CA LEU A 73 13.06 7.73 -6.24
C LEU A 73 12.86 7.01 -4.90
N GLY A 74 11.99 5.99 -4.86
CA GLY A 74 11.76 5.17 -3.67
C GLY A 74 13.03 4.44 -3.21
N GLU A 75 13.81 3.89 -4.15
CA GLU A 75 15.12 3.31 -3.83
C GLU A 75 16.08 4.35 -3.27
N LYS A 76 16.14 5.56 -3.86
CA LYS A 76 17.00 6.64 -3.37
C LYS A 76 16.60 7.15 -1.99
N ILE A 77 15.30 7.21 -1.70
CA ILE A 77 14.80 7.53 -0.35
C ILE A 77 15.21 6.42 0.63
N THR A 78 15.17 5.16 0.21
CA THR A 78 15.58 4.04 1.07
C THR A 78 17.09 4.06 1.36
N GLU A 79 17.92 4.43 0.38
CA GLU A 79 19.38 4.50 0.54
C GLU A 79 19.84 5.66 1.44
N LYS A 80 19.19 6.82 1.36
CA LYS A 80 19.63 8.07 2.02
C LYS A 80 18.74 8.52 3.18
N GLY A 81 17.54 7.97 3.30
CA GLY A 81 16.51 8.39 4.24
C GLY A 81 16.26 7.37 5.35
N ILE A 82 15.19 7.60 6.11
CA ILE A 82 14.78 6.75 7.23
C ILE A 82 13.59 5.91 6.77
N GLY A 83 13.73 4.58 6.84
CA GLY A 83 12.65 3.61 6.56
C GLY A 83 12.60 3.11 5.11
N ASN A 84 11.43 2.61 4.70
CA ASN A 84 11.19 2.08 3.36
C ASN A 84 10.66 3.19 2.44
N GLY A 85 11.44 3.57 1.43
CA GLY A 85 11.11 4.69 0.55
C GLY A 85 9.86 4.46 -0.29
N ILE A 86 9.54 3.22 -0.67
CA ILE A 86 8.29 2.92 -1.39
C ILE A 86 7.09 3.20 -0.49
N SER A 87 7.14 2.78 0.78
CA SER A 87 6.08 3.06 1.75
C SER A 87 5.92 4.56 2.00
N MET A 88 7.02 5.32 2.03
CA MET A 88 6.99 6.77 2.18
C MET A 88 6.33 7.47 0.98
N ILE A 89 6.55 6.99 -0.24
CA ILE A 89 5.88 7.53 -1.45
C ILE A 89 4.37 7.28 -1.38
N ILE A 90 3.95 6.07 -1.00
CA ILE A 90 2.53 5.74 -0.82
C ILE A 90 1.90 6.64 0.26
N PHE A 91 2.58 6.78 1.39
CA PHE A 91 2.16 7.65 2.49
C PHE A 91 1.98 9.10 2.05
N ALA A 92 2.96 9.66 1.33
CA ALA A 92 2.89 11.02 0.80
C ALA A 92 1.73 11.19 -0.19
N SER A 93 1.45 10.18 -1.02
CA SER A 93 0.32 10.16 -1.96
C SER A 93 -1.05 10.14 -1.28
N ILE A 94 -1.17 9.44 -0.14
CA ILE A 94 -2.41 9.43 0.65
C ILE A 94 -2.60 10.79 1.35
N ILE A 95 -1.52 11.33 1.95
CA ILE A 95 -1.60 12.61 2.67
C ILE A 95 -1.85 13.78 1.72
N SER A 96 -1.31 13.76 0.50
CA SER A 96 -1.53 14.85 -0.47
C SER A 96 -3.01 15.04 -0.85
N GLN A 97 -3.84 14.01 -0.66
CA GLN A 97 -5.28 14.08 -0.91
C GLN A 97 -6.07 14.69 0.24
N LEU A 98 -5.54 14.64 1.48
CA LEU A 98 -6.24 15.16 2.67
C LEU A 98 -6.62 16.65 2.54
N PRO A 99 -5.74 17.57 2.11
CA PRO A 99 -6.11 18.97 1.94
C PRO A 99 -7.26 19.17 0.94
N VAL A 100 -7.24 18.42 -0.16
CA VAL A 100 -8.29 18.47 -1.19
C VAL A 100 -9.63 18.01 -0.60
N SER A 101 -9.64 16.92 0.17
CA SER A 101 -10.84 16.43 0.85
C SER A 101 -11.38 17.43 1.87
N VAL A 102 -10.52 18.15 2.60
CA VAL A 102 -10.94 19.20 3.55
C VAL A 102 -11.62 20.37 2.83
N VAL A 103 -11.04 20.84 1.72
CA VAL A 103 -11.63 21.92 0.91
C VAL A 103 -12.99 21.49 0.33
N GLN A 104 -13.09 20.24 -0.16
CA GLN A 104 -14.36 19.69 -0.64
C GLN A 104 -15.42 19.59 0.47
N ALA A 105 -15.04 19.11 1.66
CA ALA A 105 -15.93 19.06 2.81
C ALA A 105 -16.44 20.46 3.21
N TYR A 106 -15.57 21.47 3.15
CA TYR A 106 -15.96 22.86 3.42
C TYR A 106 -16.92 23.42 2.35
N ALA A 107 -16.71 23.09 1.08
CA ALA A 107 -17.62 23.48 0.00
C ALA A 107 -19.01 22.85 0.19
N LEU A 108 -19.08 21.57 0.57
CA LEU A 108 -20.33 20.84 0.85
C LEU A 108 -21.05 21.39 2.09
N LEU A 109 -20.30 21.82 3.11
CA LEU A 109 -20.85 22.51 4.28
C LEU A 109 -21.47 23.86 3.88
N LYS A 110 -20.82 24.64 3.01
CA LYS A 110 -21.37 25.89 2.47
C LYS A 110 -22.61 25.67 1.60
N ALA A 111 -22.64 24.58 0.85
CA ALA A 111 -23.79 24.19 0.03
C ALA A 111 -24.99 23.69 0.86
N GLY A 112 -24.81 23.45 2.17
CA GLY A 112 -25.85 22.94 3.06
C GLY A 112 -26.14 21.45 2.91
N GLU A 113 -25.35 20.72 2.11
CA GLU A 113 -25.51 19.27 1.91
C GLU A 113 -24.99 18.46 3.11
N ILE A 114 -24.05 19.01 3.87
CA ILE A 114 -23.44 18.36 5.03
C ILE A 114 -23.63 19.23 6.27
N ASN A 115 -24.10 18.62 7.36
CA ASN A 115 -24.20 19.27 8.66
C ASN A 115 -22.85 19.33 9.38
N ILE A 116 -22.63 20.38 10.18
CA ILE A 116 -21.44 20.53 11.02
C ILE A 116 -21.26 19.33 11.98
N ILE A 117 -22.37 18.72 12.41
CA ILE A 117 -22.38 17.53 13.27
C ILE A 117 -21.69 16.35 12.57
N ASN A 118 -21.91 16.15 11.27
CA ASN A 118 -21.29 15.03 10.53
C ASN A 118 -19.77 15.18 10.46
N ILE A 119 -19.28 16.41 10.25
CA ILE A 119 -17.85 16.72 10.23
C ILE A 119 -17.23 16.43 11.60
N LEU A 120 -17.91 16.85 12.66
CA LEU A 120 -17.46 16.64 14.03
C LEU A 120 -17.40 15.15 14.40
N VAL A 121 -18.41 14.37 13.98
CA VAL A 121 -18.44 12.90 14.15
C VAL A 121 -17.27 12.24 13.42
N ILE A 122 -17.02 12.61 12.16
CA ILE A 122 -15.89 12.07 11.37
C ILE A 122 -14.56 12.38 12.05
N LEU A 123 -14.40 13.60 12.58
CA LEU A 123 -13.17 14.03 13.25
C LEU A 123 -12.93 13.25 14.54
N ILE A 124 -13.98 13.06 15.37
CA ILE A 124 -13.89 12.23 16.57
C ILE A 124 -13.54 10.79 16.21
N LEU A 125 -14.21 10.23 15.20
CA LEU A 125 -13.97 8.85 14.77
C LEU A 125 -12.54 8.66 14.23
N ALA A 126 -12.02 9.63 13.48
CA ALA A 126 -10.63 9.62 13.03
C ALA A 126 -9.64 9.61 14.20
N VAL A 127 -9.84 10.46 15.21
CA VAL A 127 -9.01 10.49 16.42
C VAL A 127 -9.08 9.17 17.18
N LEU A 128 -10.28 8.59 17.34
CA LEU A 128 -10.46 7.30 18.01
C LEU A 128 -9.76 6.15 17.28
N VAL A 129 -9.85 6.12 15.94
CA VAL A 129 -9.16 5.10 15.13
C VAL A 129 -7.65 5.25 15.24
N ILE A 130 -7.11 6.48 15.20
CA ILE A 130 -5.68 6.73 15.39
C ILE A 130 -5.24 6.28 16.78
N ALA A 131 -5.97 6.67 17.82
CA ALA A 131 -5.66 6.28 19.20
C ALA A 131 -5.71 4.75 19.39
N GLY A 132 -6.70 4.08 18.81
CA GLY A 132 -6.80 2.62 18.81
C GLY A 132 -5.63 1.95 18.08
N MET A 133 -5.23 2.49 16.92
CA MET A 133 -4.08 2.00 16.17
C MET A 133 -2.78 2.14 16.97
N VAL A 134 -2.56 3.29 17.61
CA VAL A 134 -1.37 3.52 18.45
C VAL A 134 -1.36 2.58 19.65
N TYR A 135 -2.50 2.41 20.33
CA TYR A 135 -2.62 1.51 21.47
C TYR A 135 -2.25 0.06 21.11
N VAL A 136 -2.73 -0.44 19.96
CA VAL A 136 -2.41 -1.80 19.50
C VAL A 136 -0.95 -1.91 19.02
N SER A 137 -0.43 -0.87 18.34
CA SER A 137 0.94 -0.87 17.80
C SER A 137 2.02 -0.79 18.88
N GLU A 138 1.77 -0.08 19.97
CA GLU A 138 2.66 0.01 21.14
C GLU A 138 2.46 -1.18 22.11
N GLY A 139 1.44 -2.02 21.88
CA GLY A 139 1.22 -3.24 22.63
C GLY A 139 2.39 -4.21 22.48
N GLU A 140 3.08 -4.49 23.58
CA GLU A 140 4.14 -5.49 23.66
C GLU A 140 3.87 -6.53 24.75
N ARG A 141 4.14 -7.80 24.43
CA ARG A 141 4.18 -8.89 25.38
C ARG A 141 5.62 -9.06 25.87
N ARG A 142 5.85 -8.79 27.15
CA ARG A 142 7.17 -8.93 27.78
C ARG A 142 7.36 -10.38 28.24
N ILE A 143 8.24 -11.13 27.58
CA ILE A 143 8.63 -12.47 28.01
C ILE A 143 9.92 -12.38 28.84
N PRO A 144 9.92 -12.76 30.13
CA PRO A 144 11.11 -12.69 30.96
C PRO A 144 12.14 -13.72 30.51
N VAL A 145 13.39 -13.29 30.33
CA VAL A 145 14.52 -14.15 30.01
C VAL A 145 15.60 -13.98 31.06
N GLN A 146 16.12 -15.10 31.54
CA GLN A 146 17.22 -15.13 32.49
C GLN A 146 18.51 -15.40 31.73
N TYR A 147 19.43 -14.45 31.70
CA TYR A 147 20.77 -14.70 31.19
C TYR A 147 21.52 -15.66 32.12
N ALA A 148 22.33 -16.53 31.52
CA ALA A 148 23.12 -17.51 32.25
C ALA A 148 23.97 -16.82 33.32
N LYS A 149 23.81 -17.25 34.57
CA LYS A 149 24.56 -16.73 35.71
C LYS A 149 25.94 -17.39 35.74
N ARG A 150 26.99 -16.60 35.96
CA ARG A 150 28.33 -17.14 36.21
C ARG A 150 28.49 -17.35 37.71
N VAL A 151 28.58 -18.60 38.15
CA VAL A 151 28.88 -18.92 39.56
C VAL A 151 30.39 -18.76 39.76
N ILE A 152 30.81 -17.85 40.63
CA ILE A 152 32.21 -17.71 41.07
C ILE A 152 32.23 -17.93 42.59
N GLY A 153 32.75 -19.08 43.04
CA GLY A 153 32.76 -19.47 44.46
C GLY A 153 31.37 -19.83 45.01
N ARG A 154 31.06 -19.42 46.25
CA ARG A 154 29.74 -19.64 46.91
C ARG A 154 28.72 -18.52 46.67
N LYS A 155 29.08 -17.47 45.92
CA LYS A 155 28.21 -16.32 45.65
C LYS A 155 27.79 -16.33 44.17
N MET A 156 26.49 -16.37 43.93
CA MET A 156 25.94 -16.09 42.60
C MET A 156 26.07 -14.59 42.34
N TYR A 157 26.91 -14.21 41.38
CA TYR A 157 27.00 -12.85 40.86
C TYR A 157 26.38 -12.79 39.46
N GLY A 158 25.57 -11.76 39.22
CA GLY A 158 24.90 -11.56 37.95
C GLY A 158 23.59 -12.32 37.84
N GLY A 159 22.60 -11.66 37.24
CA GLY A 159 21.22 -12.14 37.18
C GLY A 159 20.22 -11.00 37.05
N ALA A 160 20.54 -9.95 36.29
CA ALA A 160 19.50 -8.99 35.91
C ALA A 160 18.48 -9.76 35.05
N SER A 161 17.25 -9.89 35.54
CA SER A 161 16.14 -10.37 34.74
C SER A 161 15.94 -9.37 33.61
N THR A 162 16.11 -9.81 32.36
CA THR A 162 15.71 -9.01 31.21
C THR A 162 14.36 -9.51 30.69
N HIS A 163 13.74 -8.77 29.79
CA HIS A 163 12.62 -9.26 29.01
C HIS A 163 12.90 -9.08 27.52
N ILE A 164 12.42 -10.00 26.71
CA ILE A 164 12.33 -9.79 25.26
C ILE A 164 10.92 -9.25 24.98
N PRO A 165 10.79 -8.02 24.45
CA PRO A 165 9.50 -7.49 24.04
C PRO A 165 9.08 -8.12 22.72
N LEU A 166 7.89 -8.73 22.70
CA LEU A 166 7.24 -9.19 21.48
C LEU A 166 6.08 -8.27 21.16
N LYS A 167 6.20 -7.47 20.10
CA LYS A 167 5.11 -6.60 19.64
C LYS A 167 3.91 -7.43 19.17
N VAL A 168 2.70 -6.90 19.36
CA VAL A 168 1.45 -7.53 18.92
C VAL A 168 1.37 -7.64 17.39
N ASN A 169 1.92 -6.66 16.66
CA ASN A 169 2.01 -6.68 15.21
C ASN A 169 3.44 -6.29 14.78
N GLN A 170 4.18 -7.23 14.19
CA GLN A 170 5.53 -6.98 13.68
C GLN A 170 5.54 -6.60 12.19
N ALA A 171 4.46 -6.89 11.48
CA ALA A 171 4.35 -6.77 10.04
C ALA A 171 4.17 -5.32 9.53
N GLY A 172 3.83 -4.39 10.43
CA GLY A 172 3.66 -2.97 10.11
C GLY A 172 2.58 -2.76 9.03
N VAL A 173 2.90 -1.96 8.01
CA VAL A 173 1.95 -1.55 6.95
C VAL A 173 1.95 -2.52 5.75
N ILE A 174 2.91 -3.44 5.67
CA ILE A 174 3.10 -4.33 4.51
C ILE A 174 1.86 -5.21 4.23
N PRO A 175 1.23 -5.87 5.23
CA PRO A 175 0.03 -6.69 5.00
C PRO A 175 -1.12 -5.95 4.35
N VAL A 176 -1.34 -4.69 4.75
CA VAL A 176 -2.43 -3.86 4.21
C VAL A 176 -2.18 -3.55 2.75
N ILE A 177 -0.93 -3.23 2.39
CA ILE A 177 -0.54 -2.96 1.01
C ILE A 177 -0.75 -4.20 0.14
N PHE A 178 -0.32 -5.39 0.59
CA PHE A 178 -0.54 -6.63 -0.16
C PHE A 178 -2.01 -7.00 -0.30
N ALA A 179 -2.82 -6.81 0.74
CA ALA A 179 -4.26 -7.02 0.64
C ALA A 179 -4.90 -6.09 -0.40
N THR A 180 -4.55 -4.80 -0.37
CA THR A 180 -5.08 -3.83 -1.34
C THR A 180 -4.65 -4.12 -2.77
N SER A 181 -3.38 -4.50 -3.00
CA SER A 181 -2.91 -4.82 -4.35
C SER A 181 -3.59 -6.07 -4.91
N LEU A 182 -3.84 -7.08 -4.08
CA LEU A 182 -4.57 -8.29 -4.48
C LEU A 182 -6.02 -7.99 -4.85
N LEU A 183 -6.70 -7.10 -4.13
CA LEU A 183 -8.07 -6.68 -4.44
C LEU A 183 -8.16 -5.84 -5.72
N MET A 184 -7.10 -5.08 -6.03
CA MET A 184 -7.05 -4.28 -7.27
C MET A 184 -6.80 -5.13 -8.52
N LEU A 185 -6.26 -6.35 -8.40
CA LEU A 185 -5.94 -7.20 -9.56
C LEU A 185 -7.18 -7.57 -10.40
N PRO A 186 -8.30 -8.11 -9.84
CA PRO A 186 -9.49 -8.40 -10.63
C PRO A 186 -10.10 -7.16 -11.29
N GLN A 187 -10.07 -6.01 -10.60
CA GLN A 187 -10.56 -4.75 -11.14
C GLN A 187 -9.71 -4.31 -12.34
N THR A 188 -8.39 -4.40 -12.22
CA THR A 188 -7.47 -4.06 -13.30
C THR A 188 -7.69 -4.98 -14.50
N ILE A 189 -7.87 -6.29 -14.30
CA ILE A 189 -8.19 -7.24 -15.38
C ILE A 189 -9.53 -6.91 -16.04
N GLY A 190 -10.55 -6.55 -15.25
CA GLY A 190 -11.86 -6.13 -15.75
C GLY A 190 -11.82 -4.87 -16.63
N GLN A 191 -10.78 -4.05 -16.52
CA GLN A 191 -10.57 -2.90 -17.40
C GLN A 191 -10.01 -3.28 -18.78
N PHE A 192 -9.31 -4.41 -18.91
CA PHE A 192 -8.81 -4.89 -20.21
C PHE A 192 -9.89 -5.61 -21.03
N TRP A 193 -10.80 -6.32 -20.35
CA TRP A 193 -11.84 -7.13 -20.98
C TRP A 193 -13.23 -6.65 -20.57
N ASP A 194 -13.94 -6.05 -21.53
CA ASP A 194 -15.35 -5.69 -21.39
C ASP A 194 -16.24 -6.94 -21.47
N ASN A 195 -16.25 -7.73 -20.40
CA ASN A 195 -17.12 -8.88 -20.24
C ASN A 195 -18.00 -8.68 -19.00
N ARG A 196 -19.32 -8.79 -19.19
CA ARG A 196 -20.34 -8.61 -18.14
C ARG A 196 -20.13 -9.52 -16.93
N ILE A 197 -19.55 -10.71 -17.11
CA ILE A 197 -19.21 -11.63 -16.01
C ILE A 197 -18.00 -11.11 -15.23
N LEU A 198 -16.95 -10.66 -15.93
CA LEU A 198 -15.76 -10.10 -15.30
C LEU A 198 -16.07 -8.80 -14.54
N GLN A 199 -16.97 -7.96 -15.05
CA GLN A 199 -17.41 -6.75 -14.36
C GLN A 199 -18.21 -7.05 -13.10
N LYS A 200 -19.06 -8.09 -13.11
CA LYS A 200 -19.76 -8.55 -11.90
C LYS A 200 -18.79 -9.09 -10.85
N ILE A 201 -17.78 -9.85 -11.27
CA ILE A 201 -16.72 -10.34 -10.39
C ILE A 201 -15.91 -9.16 -9.86
N ALA A 202 -15.43 -8.26 -10.71
CA ALA A 202 -14.69 -7.08 -10.30
C ALA A 202 -15.48 -6.20 -9.31
N GLY A 203 -16.79 -6.04 -9.51
CA GLY A 203 -17.68 -5.33 -8.60
C GLY A 203 -17.78 -5.94 -7.20
N PHE A 204 -17.61 -7.26 -7.08
CA PHE A 204 -17.58 -7.95 -5.79
C PHE A 204 -16.31 -7.64 -4.98
N PHE A 205 -15.19 -7.39 -5.67
CA PHE A 205 -13.89 -7.07 -5.08
C PHE A 205 -13.69 -5.56 -4.84
N THR A 206 -14.64 -4.73 -5.27
CA THR A 206 -14.55 -3.28 -5.11
C THR A 206 -14.75 -2.83 -3.67
N MET A 207 -13.77 -2.08 -3.16
CA MET A 207 -13.89 -1.35 -1.89
C MET A 207 -15.05 -0.35 -1.99
N GLY A 208 -16.01 -0.45 -1.07
CA GLY A 208 -17.25 0.33 -1.09
C GLY A 208 -18.51 -0.53 -1.19
N THR A 209 -18.41 -1.76 -1.70
CA THR A 209 -19.47 -2.76 -1.52
C THR A 209 -19.26 -3.52 -0.20
N TRP A 210 -20.35 -3.98 0.42
CA TRP A 210 -20.28 -4.76 1.66
C TRP A 210 -19.38 -5.99 1.51
N SER A 211 -19.51 -6.71 0.39
CA SER A 211 -18.70 -7.89 0.08
C SER A 211 -17.22 -7.57 -0.08
N GLY A 212 -16.89 -6.51 -0.82
CA GLY A 212 -15.50 -6.13 -1.07
C GLY A 212 -14.79 -5.66 0.21
N THR A 213 -15.48 -4.89 1.05
CA THR A 213 -14.94 -4.43 2.34
C THR A 213 -14.72 -5.58 3.32
N LEU A 214 -15.65 -6.55 3.37
CA LEU A 214 -15.53 -7.72 4.24
C LEU A 214 -14.38 -8.64 3.77
N LEU A 215 -14.26 -8.86 2.45
CA LEU A 215 -13.14 -9.59 1.88
C LEU A 215 -11.81 -8.89 2.17
N ALA A 216 -11.77 -7.56 2.07
CA ALA A 216 -10.59 -6.77 2.41
C ALA A 216 -10.18 -6.95 3.87
N ALA A 217 -11.13 -6.90 4.80
CA ALA A 217 -10.87 -7.13 6.22
C ALA A 217 -10.27 -8.53 6.46
N ILE A 218 -10.84 -9.56 5.84
CA ILE A 218 -10.34 -10.95 5.95
C ILE A 218 -8.91 -11.05 5.40
N LEU A 219 -8.65 -10.49 4.21
CA LEU A 219 -7.32 -10.52 3.61
C LEU A 219 -6.29 -9.77 4.44
N ILE A 220 -6.65 -8.61 5.00
CA ILE A 220 -5.77 -7.84 5.88
C ILE A 220 -5.43 -8.66 7.13
N ILE A 221 -6.41 -9.30 7.77
CA ILE A 221 -6.18 -10.14 8.95
C ILE A 221 -5.29 -11.34 8.59
N PHE A 222 -5.58 -12.01 7.46
CA PHE A 222 -4.81 -13.14 6.98
C PHE A 222 -3.34 -12.79 6.74
N PHE A 223 -3.08 -11.71 6.00
CA PHE A 223 -1.71 -11.26 5.76
C PHE A 223 -1.05 -10.74 7.04
N ALA A 224 -1.78 -10.04 7.91
CA ALA A 224 -1.21 -9.57 9.18
C ALA A 224 -0.76 -10.74 10.05
N TYR A 225 -1.52 -11.83 10.08
CA TYR A 225 -1.13 -13.06 10.77
C TYR A 225 0.05 -13.77 10.12
N PHE A 226 0.08 -13.88 8.78
CA PHE A 226 1.15 -14.60 8.09
C PHE A 226 2.50 -13.86 8.12
N TYR A 227 2.48 -12.54 8.21
CA TYR A 227 3.70 -11.71 8.29
C TYR A 227 4.19 -11.45 9.72
N THR A 228 3.42 -11.82 10.75
CA THR A 228 3.80 -11.69 12.18
C THR A 228 4.37 -13.00 12.70
#